data_AF-U6CYF8-F1
#
_entry.id   AF-U6CYF8-F1
#
_cell.length_a   1.000
_cell.length_b   1.000
_cell.length_c   1.000
_cell.angle_alpha   90.00
_cell.angle_beta   90.00
_cell.angle_gamma   90.00
#
_symmetry.space_group_name_H-M   'P 1'
#
loop_
_entity.id
_entity.type
_entity.pdbx_description
1 polymer ?
#
loop_
_entity_poly.entity_id
_entity_poly.type
_entity_poly.pdbx_seq_one_letter_code
_entity_poly.pdbx_strand_id
1 'polypeptide(L)'
;FFSFFFETGVEDSSFAFGLLMELTRAYLAYADNSRAQDSAAYAIQELLSIYDCREMQTDGPGHQLWRRFPEHVREILEPHLNTRYKSSQKSTDWSGVKKPIYLSKLGNNFAEWSASWAGYLITKVRHDLASKIFTCCSIMMKHDFKVTIYLLPHILVYVLLGCNQEDQQEVYAEIMAVLKHDDQYTISTQDSASDLCQLSTQTVFSMLDHLTQWARHKFQALNAEKFPQSKSNRDKLDSIVSTADYEDYQSVTRFLDLIPQDTLAVASFRSKAYTRAVMHFESFITEKKQNIQEHLGFLQV
;
A
#
# COMPACT_ATOMS: atom_id res chain seq x y z
N PHE A 1 -15.55 -1.76 2.58
CA PHE A 1 -14.48 -2.76 2.67
C PHE A 1 -13.80 -2.85 1.32
N PHE A 2 -12.58 -2.35 1.22
CA PHE A 2 -11.75 -2.62 0.05
C PHE A 2 -11.24 -4.07 0.19
N SER A 3 -11.71 -4.97 -0.67
CA SER A 3 -11.24 -6.36 -0.70
C SER A 3 -10.18 -6.48 -1.77
N PHE A 4 -8.93 -6.24 -1.41
CA PHE A 4 -7.80 -6.52 -2.29
C PHE A 4 -7.32 -7.94 -2.05
N PHE A 5 -7.05 -8.66 -3.14
CA PHE A 5 -6.35 -9.95 -3.06
C PHE A 5 -4.93 -9.69 -2.58
N PHE A 6 -4.43 -10.54 -1.69
CA PHE A 6 -3.06 -10.45 -1.21
C PHE A 6 -2.08 -10.80 -2.34
N GLU A 7 -1.11 -9.93 -2.59
CA GLU A 7 -0.08 -10.09 -3.61
C GLU A 7 1.30 -9.97 -2.96
N THR A 8 2.22 -10.84 -3.37
CA THR A 8 3.47 -11.08 -2.64
C THR A 8 4.53 -9.99 -2.86
N GLY A 9 4.49 -9.32 -4.01
CA GLY A 9 5.40 -8.24 -4.39
C GLY A 9 5.13 -7.72 -5.81
N VAL A 10 5.85 -6.67 -6.22
CA VAL A 10 5.65 -6.07 -7.55
C VAL A 10 6.08 -6.96 -8.72
N GLU A 11 6.82 -8.04 -8.44
CA GLU A 11 7.25 -9.03 -9.44
C GLU A 11 6.15 -10.05 -9.76
N ASP A 12 5.12 -10.16 -8.92
CA ASP A 12 4.01 -11.07 -9.11
C ASP A 12 3.14 -10.63 -10.30
N SER A 13 2.89 -11.54 -11.23
CA SER A 13 1.98 -11.31 -12.36
C SER A 13 0.58 -10.90 -11.89
N SER A 14 0.15 -11.35 -10.71
CA SER A 14 -1.14 -10.97 -10.13
C SER A 14 -1.20 -9.49 -9.77
N PHE A 15 -0.12 -8.95 -9.19
CA PHE A 15 0.00 -7.52 -8.93
C PHE A 15 -0.02 -6.69 -10.22
N ALA A 16 0.76 -7.12 -11.21
CA ALA A 16 0.77 -6.47 -12.52
C ALA A 16 -0.64 -6.45 -13.15
N PHE A 17 -1.34 -7.58 -13.10
CA PHE A 17 -2.71 -7.73 -13.58
C PHE A 17 -3.68 -6.80 -12.84
N GLY A 18 -3.70 -6.85 -11.51
CA GLY A 18 -4.60 -6.04 -10.68
C GLY A 18 -4.39 -4.55 -10.88
N LEU A 19 -3.12 -4.11 -10.92
CA LEU A 19 -2.78 -2.71 -11.15
C LEU A 19 -3.18 -2.22 -12.54
N LEU A 20 -2.94 -3.01 -13.59
CA LEU A 20 -3.37 -2.65 -14.96
C LEU A 20 -4.90 -2.61 -15.09
N MET A 21 -5.63 -3.49 -14.40
CA MET A 21 -7.09 -3.44 -14.33
C MET A 21 -7.58 -2.16 -13.66
N GLU A 22 -6.99 -1.77 -12.52
CA GLU A 22 -7.34 -0.53 -11.82
C GLU A 22 -7.01 0.73 -12.63
N LEU A 23 -5.88 0.73 -13.34
CA LEU A 23 -5.53 1.83 -14.24
C LEU A 23 -6.44 1.90 -15.48
N THR A 24 -6.87 0.76 -16.01
CA THR A 24 -7.86 0.72 -17.10
C THR A 24 -9.20 1.28 -16.64
N ARG A 25 -9.65 0.91 -15.44
CA ARG A 25 -10.85 1.50 -14.82
C ARG A 25 -10.71 3.01 -14.69
N ALA A 26 -9.57 3.50 -14.20
CA ALA A 26 -9.30 4.92 -14.10
C ALA A 26 -9.31 5.60 -15.49
N TYR A 27 -8.62 5.03 -16.48
CA TYR A 27 -8.58 5.56 -17.84
C TYR A 27 -9.98 5.77 -18.44
N LEU A 28 -10.88 4.79 -18.25
CA LEU A 28 -12.27 4.87 -18.70
C LEU A 28 -13.09 5.88 -17.89
N ALA A 29 -12.91 5.91 -16.56
CA ALA A 29 -13.67 6.79 -15.68
C ALA A 29 -13.39 8.28 -15.90
N TYR A 30 -12.20 8.62 -16.42
CA TYR A 30 -11.77 10.00 -16.65
C TYR A 30 -11.71 10.39 -18.14
N ALA A 31 -12.51 9.74 -19.00
CA ALA A 31 -12.54 10.04 -20.44
C ALA A 31 -12.84 11.52 -20.77
N ASP A 32 -13.60 12.22 -19.92
CA ASP A 32 -13.92 13.65 -20.09
C ASP A 32 -12.85 14.60 -19.48
N ASN A 33 -11.81 14.05 -18.84
CA ASN A 33 -10.71 14.82 -18.24
C ASN A 33 -9.39 14.42 -18.89
N SER A 34 -9.03 15.13 -19.96
CA SER A 34 -7.83 14.84 -20.76
C SER A 34 -6.55 14.70 -19.94
N ARG A 35 -6.35 15.52 -18.91
CA ARG A 35 -5.15 15.44 -18.05
C ARG A 35 -5.11 14.16 -17.23
N ALA A 36 -6.23 13.78 -16.61
CA ALA A 36 -6.31 12.55 -15.83
C ALA A 36 -6.23 11.32 -16.74
N GLN A 37 -6.87 11.36 -17.91
CA GLN A 37 -6.81 10.30 -18.90
C GLN A 37 -5.39 10.11 -19.47
N ASP A 38 -4.69 11.19 -19.82
CA ASP A 38 -3.29 11.15 -20.26
C ASP A 38 -2.36 10.60 -19.16
N SER A 39 -2.67 10.92 -17.89
CA SER A 39 -1.94 10.38 -16.74
C SER A 39 -2.12 8.87 -16.58
N ALA A 40 -3.35 8.37 -16.76
CA ALA A 40 -3.63 6.94 -16.78
C ALA A 40 -2.95 6.26 -17.98
N ALA A 41 -3.04 6.83 -19.17
CA ALA A 41 -2.41 6.32 -20.39
C ALA A 41 -0.88 6.21 -20.25
N TYR A 42 -0.24 7.22 -19.64
CA TYR A 42 1.17 7.18 -19.32
C TYR A 42 1.49 6.03 -18.36
N ALA A 43 0.76 5.90 -17.24
CA ALA A 43 1.00 4.83 -16.28
C ALA A 43 0.81 3.43 -16.90
N ILE A 44 -0.24 3.25 -17.72
CA ILE A 44 -0.51 2.00 -18.44
C ILE A 44 0.66 1.66 -19.38
N GLN A 45 1.07 2.60 -20.23
CA GLN A 45 2.19 2.40 -21.15
C GLN A 45 3.47 1.96 -20.41
N GLU A 46 3.84 2.69 -19.35
CA GLU A 46 5.06 2.37 -18.60
C GLU A 46 4.98 0.99 -17.96
N LEU A 47 3.82 0.61 -17.40
CA LEU A 47 3.64 -0.72 -16.82
C LEU A 47 3.68 -1.84 -17.86
N LEU A 48 3.01 -1.66 -19.01
CA LEU A 48 3.08 -2.63 -20.10
C LEU A 48 4.52 -2.85 -20.57
N SER A 49 5.31 -1.78 -20.62
CA SER A 49 6.74 -1.84 -20.92
C SER A 49 7.55 -2.54 -19.82
N ILE A 50 7.33 -2.18 -18.54
CA ILE A 50 8.03 -2.76 -17.38
C ILE A 50 7.80 -4.27 -17.29
N TYR A 51 6.57 -4.74 -17.51
CA TYR A 51 6.23 -6.17 -17.47
C TYR A 51 6.41 -6.91 -18.79
N ASP A 52 6.96 -6.23 -19.80
CA ASP A 52 7.18 -6.75 -21.15
C ASP A 52 5.92 -7.40 -21.77
N CYS A 53 4.76 -6.77 -21.55
CA CYS A 53 3.49 -7.20 -22.11
C CYS A 53 3.55 -7.10 -23.64
N ARG A 54 3.34 -8.22 -24.33
CA ARG A 54 3.37 -8.27 -25.79
C ARG A 54 2.25 -9.17 -26.32
N GLU A 55 1.68 -8.73 -27.44
CA GLU A 55 0.67 -9.50 -28.16
C GLU A 55 1.29 -10.71 -28.90
N MET A 56 2.51 -10.57 -29.42
CA MET A 56 3.19 -11.61 -30.21
C MET A 56 3.41 -12.90 -29.41
N GLN A 57 3.36 -14.05 -30.09
CA GLN A 57 3.54 -15.40 -29.54
C GLN A 57 5.00 -15.68 -29.11
N THR A 58 5.49 -14.94 -28.14
CA THR A 58 6.68 -15.30 -27.37
C THR A 58 6.21 -15.85 -26.02
N ASP A 59 6.63 -17.06 -25.64
CA ASP A 59 6.23 -17.74 -24.40
C ASP A 59 6.93 -17.14 -23.15
N GLY A 60 6.84 -15.81 -23.01
CA GLY A 60 7.42 -15.04 -21.92
C GLY A 60 6.38 -14.68 -20.85
N PRO A 61 6.83 -14.34 -19.62
CA PRO A 61 5.94 -13.93 -18.53
C PRO A 61 4.98 -12.79 -18.89
N GLY A 62 5.44 -11.81 -19.68
CA GLY A 62 4.62 -10.69 -20.15
C GLY A 62 3.50 -11.10 -21.11
N HIS A 63 3.72 -12.12 -21.95
CA HIS A 63 2.67 -12.66 -22.83
C HIS A 63 1.63 -13.46 -22.03
N GLN A 64 2.09 -14.22 -21.02
CA GLN A 64 1.18 -14.94 -20.11
C GLN A 64 0.29 -13.96 -19.35
N LEU A 65 0.86 -12.85 -18.85
CA LEU A 65 0.10 -11.75 -18.26
C LEU A 65 -0.89 -11.15 -19.26
N TRP A 66 -0.46 -10.84 -20.49
CA TRP A 66 -1.33 -10.30 -21.55
C TRP A 66 -2.58 -11.17 -21.78
N ARG A 67 -2.41 -12.49 -21.82
CA ARG A 67 -3.52 -13.45 -22.02
C ARG A 67 -4.50 -13.55 -20.85
N ARG A 68 -4.15 -13.07 -19.66
CA ARG A 68 -5.06 -13.02 -18.51
C ARG A 68 -6.12 -11.94 -18.65
N PHE A 69 -5.85 -10.89 -19.43
CA PHE A 69 -6.79 -9.77 -19.59
C PHE A 69 -8.01 -10.17 -20.44
N PRO A 70 -9.23 -9.82 -20.00
CA PRO A 70 -10.42 -9.93 -20.83
C PRO A 70 -10.26 -9.20 -22.17
N GLU A 71 -10.97 -9.63 -23.20
CA GLU A 71 -10.87 -9.07 -24.56
C GLU A 71 -11.10 -7.55 -24.58
N HIS A 72 -12.17 -7.06 -23.96
CA HIS A 72 -12.45 -5.62 -23.88
C HIS A 72 -11.35 -4.81 -23.19
N VAL A 73 -10.61 -5.41 -22.25
CA VAL A 73 -9.46 -4.74 -21.59
C VAL A 73 -8.26 -4.73 -22.53
N ARG A 74 -8.01 -5.82 -23.24
CA ARG A 74 -6.93 -5.89 -24.24
C ARG A 74 -7.12 -4.86 -25.34
N GLU A 75 -8.34 -4.67 -25.84
CA GLU A 75 -8.66 -3.63 -26.84
C GLU A 75 -8.30 -2.21 -26.35
N ILE A 76 -8.44 -1.94 -25.05
CA ILE A 76 -8.06 -0.66 -24.44
C ILE A 76 -6.55 -0.57 -24.26
N LEU A 77 -5.89 -1.64 -23.82
CA LEU A 77 -4.45 -1.67 -23.53
C LEU A 77 -3.58 -1.70 -24.79
N GLU A 78 -4.04 -2.33 -25.86
CA GLU A 78 -3.30 -2.55 -27.11
C GLU A 78 -2.72 -1.25 -27.70
N PRO A 79 -3.48 -0.14 -27.85
CA PRO A 79 -2.90 1.10 -28.36
C PRO A 79 -1.74 1.61 -27.50
N HIS A 80 -1.74 1.35 -26.19
CA HIS A 80 -0.72 1.80 -25.25
C HIS A 80 0.59 1.00 -25.30
N LEU A 81 0.65 -0.12 -26.03
CA LEU A 81 1.88 -0.89 -26.24
C LEU A 81 2.91 -0.13 -27.08
N ASN A 82 2.45 0.75 -27.98
CA ASN A 82 3.29 1.45 -28.95
C ASN A 82 3.29 2.98 -28.77
N THR A 83 2.56 3.50 -27.79
CA THR A 83 2.49 4.94 -27.52
C THR A 83 3.82 5.49 -27.00
N ARG A 84 3.95 6.82 -27.03
CA ARG A 84 5.13 7.54 -26.52
C ARG A 84 4.72 8.69 -25.60
N TYR A 85 3.79 8.41 -24.70
CA TYR A 85 3.43 9.34 -23.62
C TYR A 85 4.70 9.70 -22.83
N LYS A 86 4.83 10.98 -22.50
CA LYS A 86 5.93 11.50 -21.71
C LYS A 86 5.38 12.16 -20.45
N SER A 87 5.99 11.85 -19.32
CA SER A 87 5.73 12.62 -18.11
C SER A 87 6.24 14.06 -18.30
N SER A 88 5.35 15.04 -18.14
CA SER A 88 5.70 16.46 -18.05
C SER A 88 5.71 16.96 -16.60
N GLN A 89 5.52 16.06 -15.63
CA GLN A 89 5.33 16.46 -14.24
C GLN A 89 6.67 16.85 -13.60
N LYS A 90 6.71 18.05 -13.03
CA LYS A 90 7.82 18.50 -12.18
C LYS A 90 7.87 17.65 -10.91
N SER A 91 9.08 17.31 -10.47
CA SER A 91 9.29 16.68 -9.17
C SER A 91 8.68 17.57 -8.08
N THR A 92 7.89 16.96 -7.19
CA THR A 92 7.38 17.66 -6.00
C THR A 92 8.53 17.77 -5.00
N ASP A 93 8.79 18.98 -4.52
CA ASP A 93 9.77 19.20 -3.46
C ASP A 93 9.16 18.83 -2.10
N TRP A 94 9.75 17.82 -1.46
CA TRP A 94 9.31 17.29 -0.17
C TRP A 94 10.10 17.85 1.01
N SER A 95 11.15 18.65 0.77
CA SER A 95 12.09 19.11 1.81
C SER A 95 11.46 20.04 2.85
N GLY A 96 10.43 20.81 2.46
CA GLY A 96 9.71 21.74 3.34
C GLY A 96 8.35 21.25 3.84
N VAL A 97 7.99 19.99 3.59
CA VAL A 97 6.66 19.48 3.95
C VAL A 97 6.57 19.23 5.46
N LYS A 98 5.57 19.84 6.11
CA LYS A 98 5.27 19.60 7.52
C LYS A 98 4.79 18.16 7.69
N LYS A 99 5.42 17.44 8.61
CA LYS A 99 5.06 16.07 9.01
C LYS A 99 4.40 16.12 10.40
N PRO A 100 3.31 15.37 10.67
CA PRO A 100 2.56 14.53 9.73
C PRO A 100 1.86 15.35 8.62
N ILE A 101 1.67 14.73 7.44
CA ILE A 101 0.95 15.28 6.27
C ILE A 101 -0.56 15.31 6.55
N TYR A 102 -1.07 14.36 7.33
CA TYR A 102 -2.45 14.30 7.77
C TYR A 102 -2.85 15.59 8.49
N LEU A 103 -3.96 16.19 8.06
CA LEU A 103 -4.44 17.51 8.53
C LEU A 103 -3.47 18.68 8.27
N SER A 104 -2.43 18.48 7.46
CA SER A 104 -1.59 19.57 6.96
C SER A 104 -2.24 20.27 5.76
N LYS A 105 -1.57 21.29 5.23
CA LYS A 105 -2.00 21.96 3.98
C LYS A 105 -2.08 21.02 2.77
N LEU A 106 -1.31 19.92 2.78
CA LEU A 106 -1.28 18.92 1.71
C LEU A 106 -2.17 17.70 2.01
N GLY A 107 -2.91 17.73 3.12
CA GLY A 107 -3.74 16.62 3.57
C GLY A 107 -5.02 17.10 4.25
N ASN A 108 -5.63 18.17 3.71
CA ASN A 108 -6.86 18.75 4.27
C ASN A 108 -8.12 17.92 3.94
N ASN A 109 -8.02 17.05 2.94
CA ASN A 109 -9.05 16.10 2.51
C ASN A 109 -8.39 14.78 2.11
N PHE A 110 -9.20 13.72 2.00
CA PHE A 110 -8.69 12.38 1.82
C PHE A 110 -7.88 12.19 0.52
N ALA A 111 -8.36 12.76 -0.59
CA ALA A 111 -7.70 12.60 -1.89
C ALA A 111 -6.33 13.29 -1.88
N GLU A 112 -6.26 14.52 -1.34
CA GLU A 112 -4.98 15.24 -1.19
C GLU A 112 -4.02 14.54 -0.23
N TRP A 113 -4.53 14.11 0.94
CA TRP A 113 -3.74 13.41 1.94
C TRP A 113 -3.15 12.12 1.37
N SER A 114 -3.99 11.24 0.82
CA SER A 114 -3.56 9.94 0.32
C SER A 114 -2.57 10.08 -0.83
N ALA A 115 -2.82 10.99 -1.78
CA ALA A 115 -1.91 11.21 -2.91
C ALA A 115 -0.58 11.82 -2.45
N SER A 116 -0.62 12.77 -1.52
CA SER A 116 0.59 13.39 -0.97
C SER A 116 1.41 12.41 -0.14
N TRP A 117 0.73 11.61 0.69
CA TRP A 117 1.34 10.56 1.49
C TRP A 117 2.00 9.50 0.60
N ALA A 118 1.27 8.98 -0.40
CA ALA A 118 1.81 8.03 -1.37
C ALA A 118 3.01 8.61 -2.13
N GLY A 119 2.88 9.84 -2.65
CA GLY A 119 3.97 10.54 -3.34
C GLY A 119 5.22 10.72 -2.48
N TYR A 120 5.03 11.04 -1.20
CA TYR A 120 6.12 11.13 -0.23
C TYR A 120 6.79 9.77 0.01
N LEU A 121 6.01 8.73 0.29
CA LEU A 121 6.50 7.38 0.53
C LEU A 121 7.29 6.83 -0.67
N ILE A 122 6.85 7.11 -1.91
CA ILE A 122 7.55 6.67 -3.12
C ILE A 122 8.99 7.19 -3.17
N THR A 123 9.26 8.39 -2.65
CA THR A 123 10.63 8.94 -2.59
C THR A 123 11.57 8.15 -1.66
N LYS A 124 11.01 7.32 -0.77
CA LYS A 124 11.73 6.48 0.18
C LYS A 124 11.90 5.03 -0.29
N VAL A 125 11.26 4.66 -1.40
CA VAL A 125 11.37 3.31 -1.98
C VAL A 125 12.75 3.13 -2.62
N ARG A 126 13.55 2.23 -2.05
CA ARG A 126 14.91 1.92 -2.53
C ARG A 126 14.95 0.82 -3.60
N HIS A 127 13.89 0.03 -3.70
CA HIS A 127 13.82 -1.08 -4.66
C HIS A 127 13.59 -0.55 -6.08
N ASP A 128 14.51 -0.84 -7.00
CA ASP A 128 14.53 -0.24 -8.35
C ASP A 128 13.24 -0.45 -9.16
N LEU A 129 12.76 -1.69 -9.24
CA LEU A 129 11.54 -2.02 -9.99
C LEU A 129 10.29 -1.36 -9.39
N ALA A 130 10.08 -1.54 -8.08
CA ALA A 130 8.97 -0.93 -7.34
C ALA A 130 9.00 0.60 -7.44
N SER A 131 10.17 1.22 -7.32
CA SER A 131 10.34 2.68 -7.48
C SER A 131 9.87 3.16 -8.86
N LYS A 132 10.23 2.47 -9.94
CA LYS A 132 9.76 2.78 -11.30
C LYS A 132 8.24 2.65 -11.43
N ILE A 133 7.68 1.53 -10.96
CA ILE A 133 6.24 1.24 -11.01
C ILE A 133 5.43 2.30 -10.25
N PHE A 134 5.81 2.59 -9.00
CA PHE A 134 5.06 3.55 -8.21
C PHE A 134 5.24 4.98 -8.72
N THR A 135 6.42 5.32 -9.25
CA THR A 135 6.69 6.64 -9.84
C THR A 135 5.80 6.89 -11.07
N CYS A 136 5.65 5.92 -11.98
CA CYS A 136 4.78 6.12 -13.15
C CYS A 136 3.29 6.25 -12.73
N CYS A 137 2.87 5.53 -11.69
CA CYS A 137 1.50 5.60 -11.16
C CYS A 137 1.24 6.87 -10.32
N SER A 138 2.27 7.54 -9.81
CA SER A 138 2.15 8.69 -8.89
C SER A 138 1.38 9.88 -9.47
N ILE A 139 1.38 10.02 -10.81
CA ILE A 139 0.62 11.05 -11.51
C ILE A 139 -0.87 10.74 -11.42
N MET A 140 -1.25 9.48 -11.67
CA MET A 140 -2.64 9.04 -11.60
C MET A 140 -3.22 9.11 -10.19
N MET A 141 -2.39 8.85 -9.16
CA MET A 141 -2.79 8.95 -7.74
C MET A 141 -3.34 10.34 -7.36
N LYS A 142 -2.89 11.41 -8.05
CA LYS A 142 -3.39 12.78 -7.82
C LYS A 142 -4.80 13.00 -8.37
N HIS A 143 -5.22 12.17 -9.32
CA HIS A 143 -6.50 12.29 -10.00
C HIS A 143 -7.54 11.30 -9.48
N ASP A 144 -7.12 10.08 -9.13
CA ASP A 144 -8.00 9.00 -8.65
C ASP A 144 -7.44 8.41 -7.35
N PHE A 145 -8.13 8.67 -6.24
CA PHE A 145 -7.72 8.18 -4.93
C PHE A 145 -7.87 6.66 -4.78
N LYS A 146 -8.67 5.97 -5.62
CA LYS A 146 -8.82 4.51 -5.55
C LYS A 146 -7.54 3.82 -6.03
N VAL A 147 -6.90 4.36 -7.06
CA VAL A 147 -5.55 3.93 -7.49
C VAL A 147 -4.55 4.11 -6.33
N THR A 148 -4.65 5.23 -5.61
CA THR A 148 -3.82 5.49 -4.44
C THR A 148 -4.06 4.49 -3.32
N ILE A 149 -5.32 4.21 -2.96
CA ILE A 149 -5.69 3.21 -1.95
C ILE A 149 -5.18 1.82 -2.34
N TYR A 150 -5.30 1.44 -3.62
CA TYR A 150 -4.78 0.15 -4.12
C TYR A 150 -3.28 0.04 -3.90
N LEU A 151 -2.51 1.08 -4.25
CA LEU A 151 -1.05 1.03 -4.25
C LEU A 151 -0.41 1.27 -2.88
N LEU A 152 -1.05 2.03 -1.99
CA LEU A 152 -0.51 2.42 -0.68
C LEU A 152 0.01 1.25 0.17
N PRO A 153 -0.73 0.12 0.32
CA PRO A 153 -0.24 -1.05 1.06
C PRO A 153 1.07 -1.60 0.49
N HIS A 154 1.19 -1.69 -0.83
CA HIS A 154 2.39 -2.19 -1.50
C HIS A 154 3.56 -1.20 -1.37
N ILE A 155 3.29 0.10 -1.55
CA ILE A 155 4.29 1.15 -1.35
C ILE A 155 4.86 1.05 0.07
N LEU A 156 4.01 0.89 1.08
CA LEU A 156 4.43 0.79 2.47
C LEU A 156 5.34 -0.41 2.72
N VAL A 157 5.03 -1.59 2.16
CA VAL A 157 5.93 -2.75 2.22
C VAL A 157 7.32 -2.35 1.72
N TYR A 158 7.43 -1.86 0.50
CA TYR A 158 8.71 -1.53 -0.13
C TYR A 158 9.46 -0.36 0.53
N VAL A 159 8.75 0.56 1.21
CA VAL A 159 9.40 1.55 2.08
C VAL A 159 10.04 0.86 3.28
N LEU A 160 9.32 -0.03 3.96
CA LEU A 160 9.81 -0.69 5.19
C LEU A 160 10.95 -1.69 4.95
N LEU A 161 11.09 -2.24 3.74
CA LEU A 161 12.25 -3.07 3.37
C LEU A 161 13.55 -2.26 3.30
N GLY A 162 13.46 -0.97 2.96
CA GLY A 162 14.63 -0.11 2.71
C GLY A 162 14.77 1.07 3.65
N CYS A 163 13.84 1.31 4.59
CA CYS A 163 13.81 2.54 5.37
C CYS A 163 14.94 2.62 6.40
N ASN A 164 15.42 3.84 6.66
CA ASN A 164 16.21 4.11 7.86
C ASN A 164 15.29 4.38 9.06
N GLN A 165 15.87 4.57 10.25
CA GLN A 165 15.09 4.81 11.47
C GLN A 165 14.27 6.11 11.43
N GLU A 166 14.76 7.16 10.76
CA GLU A 166 14.04 8.43 10.61
C GLU A 166 12.81 8.26 9.72
N ASP A 167 12.97 7.61 8.57
CA ASP A 167 11.89 7.28 7.65
C ASP A 167 10.81 6.43 8.36
N GLN A 168 11.23 5.43 9.13
CA GLN A 168 10.32 4.58 9.91
C GLN A 168 9.53 5.39 10.95
N GLN A 169 10.18 6.32 11.65
CA GLN A 169 9.54 7.21 12.63
C GLN A 169 8.52 8.13 11.96
N GLU A 170 8.82 8.65 10.77
CA GLU A 170 7.89 9.49 10.02
C GLU A 170 6.66 8.72 9.56
N VAL A 171 6.84 7.49 9.07
CA VAL A 171 5.73 6.60 8.72
C VAL A 171 4.87 6.31 9.94
N TYR A 172 5.50 5.96 11.07
CA TYR A 172 4.80 5.71 12.33
C TYR A 172 4.04 6.95 12.80
N ALA A 173 4.66 8.13 12.78
CA ALA A 173 4.05 9.38 13.24
C ALA A 173 2.77 9.70 12.48
N GLU A 174 2.72 9.44 11.17
CA GLU A 174 1.51 9.64 10.38
C GLU A 174 0.41 8.64 10.69
N ILE A 175 0.75 7.35 10.75
CA ILE A 175 -0.22 6.30 11.10
C ILE A 175 -0.85 6.64 12.45
N MET A 176 -0.03 7.04 13.42
CA MET A 176 -0.52 7.45 14.74
C MET A 176 -1.33 8.74 14.70
N ALA A 177 -1.00 9.69 13.83
CA ALA A 177 -1.79 10.91 13.66
C ALA A 177 -3.21 10.61 13.16
N VAL A 178 -3.34 9.66 12.23
CA VAL A 178 -4.64 9.18 11.74
C VAL A 178 -5.39 8.41 12.84
N LEU A 179 -4.75 7.39 13.44
CA LEU A 179 -5.41 6.52 14.42
C LEU A 179 -5.84 7.23 15.70
N LYS A 180 -5.08 8.24 16.15
CA LYS A 180 -5.39 8.99 17.37
C LYS A 180 -6.37 10.13 17.15
N HIS A 181 -6.62 10.53 15.90
CA HIS A 181 -7.59 11.59 15.60
C HIS A 181 -8.95 11.24 16.19
N ASP A 182 -9.55 12.18 16.90
CA ASP A 182 -10.87 12.03 17.52
C ASP A 182 -11.82 13.07 16.94
N ASP A 183 -12.79 12.59 16.16
CA ASP A 183 -13.79 13.44 15.49
C ASP A 183 -14.76 14.11 16.49
N GLN A 184 -14.78 13.68 17.75
CA GLN A 184 -15.76 14.16 18.73
C GLN A 184 -15.59 15.65 19.10
N TYR A 185 -14.41 16.25 18.87
CA TYR A 185 -14.15 17.66 19.17
C TYR A 185 -14.28 18.59 17.95
N THR A 186 -14.48 18.07 16.74
CA THR A 186 -14.60 18.83 15.48
C THR A 186 -16.05 18.93 15.01
N ILE A 187 -16.96 19.32 15.91
CA ILE A 187 -18.41 19.42 15.66
C ILE A 187 -18.79 20.52 14.63
N SER A 188 -17.86 21.39 14.22
CA SER A 188 -18.20 22.59 13.44
C SER A 188 -17.99 22.54 11.91
N THR A 189 -17.54 21.42 11.33
CA THR A 189 -17.35 21.30 9.86
C THR A 189 -17.81 19.93 9.34
N GLN A 190 -19.11 19.67 9.47
CA GLN A 190 -19.75 18.39 9.17
C GLN A 190 -19.97 18.23 7.66
N ASP A 191 -19.03 17.55 7.01
CA ASP A 191 -19.27 16.51 5.97
C ASP A 191 -17.91 16.05 5.42
N SER A 192 -17.04 16.99 5.00
CA SER A 192 -15.73 16.67 4.42
C SER A 192 -14.68 16.17 5.42
N ALA A 193 -14.72 16.64 6.67
CA ALA A 193 -13.79 16.20 7.72
C ALA A 193 -14.11 14.78 8.22
N SER A 194 -15.39 14.42 8.27
CA SER A 194 -15.85 13.06 8.61
C SER A 194 -15.38 12.05 7.55
N ASP A 195 -15.49 12.41 6.27
CA ASP A 195 -15.02 11.57 5.17
C ASP A 195 -13.50 11.39 5.19
N LEU A 196 -12.74 12.44 5.49
CA LEU A 196 -11.28 12.36 5.65
C LEU A 196 -10.90 11.37 6.75
N CYS A 197 -11.44 11.51 7.95
CA CYS A 197 -11.09 10.66 9.09
C CYS A 197 -11.46 9.19 8.84
N GLN A 198 -12.67 8.93 8.36
CA GLN A 198 -13.14 7.57 8.10
C GLN A 198 -12.33 6.88 6.99
N LEU A 199 -12.14 7.53 5.85
CA LEU A 199 -11.41 6.95 4.72
C LEU A 199 -9.92 6.76 5.03
N SER A 200 -9.29 7.73 5.72
CA SER A 200 -7.89 7.61 6.14
C SER A 200 -7.71 6.48 7.15
N THR A 201 -8.58 6.38 8.16
CA THR A 201 -8.56 5.29 9.14
C THR A 201 -8.72 3.92 8.46
N GLN A 202 -9.67 3.78 7.54
CA GLN A 202 -9.86 2.54 6.77
C GLN A 202 -8.64 2.20 5.91
N THR A 203 -8.03 3.20 5.28
CA THR A 203 -6.83 3.04 4.46
C THR A 203 -5.66 2.58 5.32
N VAL A 204 -5.43 3.21 6.48
CA VAL A 204 -4.39 2.80 7.44
C VAL A 204 -4.61 1.37 7.89
N PHE A 205 -5.83 0.97 8.26
CA PHE A 205 -6.09 -0.42 8.60
C PHE A 205 -5.81 -1.39 7.45
N SER A 206 -6.21 -1.04 6.22
CA SER A 206 -5.90 -1.85 5.05
C SER A 206 -4.39 -2.03 4.84
N MET A 207 -3.61 -0.98 5.09
CA MET A 207 -2.15 -1.04 5.00
C MET A 207 -1.55 -1.96 6.08
N LEU A 208 -2.02 -1.84 7.33
CA LEU A 208 -1.56 -2.69 8.45
C LEU A 208 -1.95 -4.17 8.27
N ASP A 209 -3.16 -4.42 7.77
CA ASP A 209 -3.62 -5.78 7.46
C ASP A 209 -2.74 -6.40 6.35
N HIS A 210 -2.40 -5.62 5.32
CA HIS A 210 -1.53 -6.06 4.24
C HIS A 210 -0.10 -6.36 4.73
N LEU A 211 0.48 -5.49 5.57
CA LEU A 211 1.78 -5.74 6.20
C LEU A 211 1.78 -7.04 7.02
N THR A 212 0.70 -7.27 7.79
CA THR A 212 0.55 -8.49 8.61
C THR A 212 0.46 -9.73 7.73
N GLN A 213 -0.31 -9.67 6.63
CA GLN A 213 -0.41 -10.77 5.66
C GLN A 213 0.93 -11.02 4.96
N TRP A 214 1.63 -9.96 4.57
CA TRP A 214 2.94 -10.02 3.95
C TRP A 214 3.97 -10.68 4.87
N ALA A 215 4.02 -10.25 6.14
CA ALA A 215 4.92 -10.84 7.13
C ALA A 215 4.63 -12.33 7.36
N ARG A 216 3.35 -12.71 7.44
CA ARG A 216 2.94 -14.13 7.57
C ARG A 216 3.37 -14.96 6.35
N HIS A 217 3.14 -14.45 5.15
CA HIS A 217 3.54 -15.13 3.91
C HIS A 217 5.06 -15.30 3.83
N LYS A 218 5.82 -14.23 4.12
CA LYS A 218 7.29 -14.27 4.12
C LYS A 218 7.82 -15.26 5.18
N PHE A 219 7.23 -15.27 6.37
CA PHE A 219 7.57 -16.24 7.42
C PHE A 219 7.31 -17.69 7.01
N GLN A 220 6.19 -17.96 6.33
CA GLN A 220 5.87 -19.28 5.81
C GLN A 220 6.87 -19.74 4.74
N ALA A 221 7.23 -18.86 3.80
CA ALA A 221 8.24 -19.14 2.79
C ALA A 221 9.61 -19.47 3.42
N LEU A 222 10.06 -18.65 4.38
CA LEU A 222 11.33 -18.87 5.11
C LEU A 222 11.36 -20.19 5.89
N ASN A 223 10.21 -20.64 6.42
CA ASN A 223 10.14 -21.92 7.12
C ASN A 223 10.05 -23.11 6.16
N ALA A 224 9.44 -22.94 4.98
CA ALA A 224 9.43 -23.96 3.95
C ALA A 224 10.85 -24.22 3.40
N GLU A 225 11.66 -23.17 3.25
CA GLU A 225 13.07 -23.27 2.83
C GLU A 225 13.97 -23.98 3.85
N LYS A 226 13.64 -23.92 5.15
CA LYS A 226 14.40 -24.61 6.22
C LYS A 226 14.17 -26.12 6.27
N PHE A 227 13.14 -26.65 5.59
CA PHE A 227 12.87 -28.08 5.48
C PHE A 227 12.97 -28.59 4.02
N PRO A 228 14.13 -28.48 3.33
CA PRO A 228 14.27 -29.11 2.03
C PRO A 228 14.52 -30.61 2.21
N GLN A 229 13.56 -31.44 1.81
CA GLN A 229 13.87 -32.82 1.48
C GLN A 229 14.83 -32.85 0.27
N SER A 230 16.10 -33.12 0.55
CA SER A 230 17.14 -33.63 -0.37
C SER A 230 17.73 -32.70 -1.46
N LYS A 231 19.05 -32.46 -1.35
CA LYS A 231 20.05 -32.07 -2.39
C LYS A 231 19.90 -30.64 -2.96
N SER A 232 20.92 -29.79 -3.12
CA SER A 232 22.34 -29.96 -3.45
C SER A 232 23.13 -28.65 -3.19
N ASN A 233 24.45 -28.70 -3.37
CA ASN A 233 25.53 -27.71 -3.13
C ASN A 233 25.37 -26.29 -3.78
N ARG A 234 24.28 -25.56 -3.50
CA ARG A 234 24.03 -24.13 -3.86
C ARG A 234 24.10 -23.18 -2.65
N ASP A 235 24.59 -23.68 -1.52
CA ASP A 235 24.35 -23.14 -0.17
C ASP A 235 24.85 -21.72 0.14
N LYS A 236 25.67 -21.07 -0.71
CA LYS A 236 26.22 -19.72 -0.39
C LYS A 236 25.39 -18.55 -0.88
N LEU A 237 24.74 -18.66 -2.06
CA LEU A 237 23.91 -17.57 -2.59
C LEU A 237 22.53 -17.60 -1.90
N ASP A 238 21.96 -18.79 -1.77
CA ASP A 238 20.67 -19.00 -1.09
C ASP A 238 20.76 -18.58 0.38
N SER A 239 21.90 -18.82 1.07
CA SER A 239 22.06 -18.37 2.46
C SER A 239 22.06 -16.84 2.63
N ILE A 240 22.58 -16.10 1.65
CA ILE A 240 22.62 -14.62 1.70
C ILE A 240 21.22 -14.07 1.41
N VAL A 241 20.51 -14.65 0.44
CA VAL A 241 19.12 -14.28 0.11
C VAL A 241 18.18 -14.57 1.29
N SER A 242 18.27 -15.75 1.91
CA SER A 242 17.46 -16.07 3.10
C SER A 242 17.82 -15.19 4.32
N THR A 243 19.04 -14.65 4.39
CA THR A 243 19.43 -13.70 5.44
C THR A 243 18.80 -12.33 5.21
N ALA A 244 18.88 -11.80 3.99
CA ALA A 244 18.25 -10.54 3.61
C ALA A 244 16.72 -10.61 3.76
N ASP A 245 16.11 -11.70 3.30
CA ASP A 245 14.68 -11.95 3.43
C ASP A 245 14.20 -12.03 4.89
N TYR A 246 15.07 -12.54 5.78
CA TYR A 246 14.80 -12.58 7.21
C TYR A 246 14.95 -11.21 7.87
N GLU A 247 15.94 -10.40 7.46
CA GLU A 247 16.07 -9.01 7.90
C GLU A 247 14.86 -8.16 7.48
N ASP A 248 14.40 -8.33 6.24
CA ASP A 248 13.18 -7.71 5.71
C ASP A 248 11.94 -8.08 6.53
N TYR A 249 11.75 -9.38 6.80
CA TYR A 249 10.67 -9.86 7.67
C TYR A 249 10.76 -9.25 9.07
N GLN A 250 11.96 -9.19 9.66
CA GLN A 250 12.17 -8.58 10.98
C GLN A 250 11.88 -7.08 10.97
N SER A 251 12.27 -6.35 9.92
CA SER A 251 12.02 -4.91 9.79
C SER A 251 10.52 -4.60 9.84
N VAL A 252 9.73 -5.32 9.04
CA VAL A 252 8.27 -5.15 8.98
C VAL A 252 7.61 -5.59 10.29
N THR A 253 8.03 -6.72 10.87
CA THR A 253 7.46 -7.20 12.14
C THR A 253 7.74 -6.23 13.29
N ARG A 254 8.99 -5.75 13.41
CA ARG A 254 9.36 -4.72 14.39
C ARG A 254 8.53 -3.45 14.22
N PHE A 255 8.26 -3.04 13.00
CA PHE A 255 7.40 -1.88 12.74
C PHE A 255 5.97 -2.10 13.23
N LEU A 256 5.39 -3.28 12.95
CA LEU A 256 4.05 -3.63 13.44
C LEU A 256 3.98 -3.63 14.98
N ASP A 257 5.04 -4.11 15.64
CA ASP A 257 5.15 -4.14 17.10
C ASP A 257 5.25 -2.73 17.74
N LEU A 258 5.62 -1.69 16.97
CA LEU A 258 5.64 -0.31 17.47
C LEU A 258 4.24 0.26 17.69
N ILE A 259 3.22 -0.28 17.01
CA ILE A 259 1.87 0.28 17.02
C ILE A 259 1.09 -0.30 18.21
N PRO A 260 0.68 0.52 19.20
CA PRO A 260 0.01 0.02 20.39
C PRO A 260 -1.35 -0.60 20.09
N GLN A 261 -1.58 -1.81 20.62
CA GLN A 261 -2.85 -2.53 20.43
C GLN A 261 -4.06 -1.77 20.99
N ASP A 262 -3.90 -1.01 22.08
CA ASP A 262 -4.96 -0.13 22.62
C ASP A 262 -5.35 0.98 21.64
N THR A 263 -4.37 1.57 20.94
CA THR A 263 -4.66 2.60 19.94
C THR A 263 -5.44 2.01 18.77
N LEU A 264 -5.06 0.81 18.31
CA LEU A 264 -5.79 0.09 17.25
C LEU A 264 -7.21 -0.28 17.69
N ALA A 265 -7.39 -0.72 18.93
CA ALA A 265 -8.70 -1.05 19.48
C ALA A 265 -9.63 0.18 19.51
N VAL A 266 -9.16 1.30 20.05
CA VAL A 266 -9.92 2.56 20.13
C VAL A 266 -10.25 3.10 18.73
N ALA A 267 -9.29 3.12 17.81
CA ALA A 267 -9.53 3.55 16.42
C ALA A 267 -10.51 2.63 15.68
N SER A 268 -10.45 1.32 15.93
CA SER A 268 -11.39 0.35 15.35
C SER A 268 -12.80 0.55 15.89
N PHE A 269 -12.93 0.82 17.18
CA PHE A 269 -14.21 1.12 17.81
C PHE A 269 -14.83 2.40 17.23
N ARG A 270 -14.05 3.48 17.12
CA ARG A 270 -14.46 4.76 16.50
C ARG A 270 -14.92 4.57 15.05
N SER A 271 -14.24 3.72 14.29
CA SER A 271 -14.60 3.40 12.89
C SER A 271 -15.70 2.34 12.74
N LYS A 272 -16.38 1.95 13.84
CA LYS A 272 -17.45 0.94 13.88
C LYS A 272 -17.01 -0.46 13.41
N ALA A 273 -15.72 -0.73 13.42
CA ALA A 273 -15.14 -2.04 13.15
C ALA A 273 -15.03 -2.86 14.46
N TYR A 274 -16.17 -3.13 15.09
CA TYR A 274 -16.23 -3.71 16.44
C TYR A 274 -15.48 -5.04 16.59
N THR A 275 -15.53 -5.92 15.59
CA THR A 275 -14.75 -7.18 15.60
C THR A 275 -13.25 -6.93 15.65
N ARG A 276 -12.75 -5.95 14.90
CA ARG A 276 -11.33 -5.56 14.91
C ARG A 276 -10.97 -4.91 16.25
N ALA A 277 -11.89 -4.11 16.81
CA ALA A 277 -11.71 -3.49 18.12
C ALA A 277 -11.53 -4.54 19.23
N VAL A 278 -12.40 -5.54 19.28
CA VAL A 278 -12.32 -6.64 20.25
C VAL A 278 -11.03 -7.45 20.04
N MET A 279 -10.68 -7.80 18.80
CA MET A 279 -9.46 -8.54 18.50
C MET A 279 -8.20 -7.84 19.04
N HIS A 280 -8.03 -6.54 18.77
CA HIS A 280 -6.88 -5.78 19.29
C HIS A 280 -6.93 -5.61 20.82
N PHE A 281 -8.13 -5.43 21.37
CA PHE A 281 -8.32 -5.31 22.82
C PHE A 281 -7.96 -6.60 23.57
N GLU A 282 -8.33 -7.77 23.03
CA GLU A 282 -7.93 -9.07 23.59
C GLU A 282 -6.40 -9.28 23.52
N SER A 283 -5.76 -8.90 22.41
CA SER A 283 -4.30 -8.92 22.29
C SER A 283 -3.64 -8.03 23.34
N PHE A 284 -4.16 -6.81 23.51
CA PHE A 284 -3.68 -5.85 24.50
C PHE A 284 -3.74 -6.40 25.95
N ILE A 285 -4.86 -7.01 26.34
CA ILE A 285 -5.01 -7.61 27.68
C ILE A 285 -4.02 -8.77 27.87
N THR A 286 -3.87 -9.61 26.86
CA THR A 286 -2.99 -10.79 26.89
C THR A 286 -1.52 -10.38 27.03
N GLU A 287 -1.09 -9.35 26.30
CA GLU A 287 0.27 -8.82 26.33
C GLU A 287 0.60 -8.08 27.64
N LYS A 288 -0.31 -7.25 28.16
CA LYS A 288 -0.04 -6.42 29.34
C LYS A 288 -0.37 -7.09 30.68
N LYS A 289 -1.06 -8.24 30.71
CA LYS A 289 -1.54 -8.90 31.96
C LYS A 289 -2.20 -7.92 32.95
N GLN A 290 -2.82 -6.85 32.45
CA GLN A 290 -3.42 -5.81 33.29
C GLN A 290 -4.85 -6.21 33.68
N ASN A 291 -5.24 -5.83 34.90
CA ASN A 291 -6.53 -6.17 35.51
C ASN A 291 -7.69 -5.71 34.60
N ILE A 292 -8.45 -6.69 34.12
CA ILE A 292 -9.64 -6.56 33.26
C ILE A 292 -10.64 -5.51 33.81
N GLN A 293 -10.63 -5.29 35.13
CA GLN A 293 -11.55 -4.39 35.83
C GLN A 293 -11.49 -2.91 35.40
N GLU A 294 -10.33 -2.37 35.01
CA GLU A 294 -10.23 -0.96 34.60
C GLU A 294 -10.73 -0.71 33.16
N HIS A 295 -10.80 -1.76 32.33
CA HIS A 295 -11.10 -1.64 30.91
C HIS A 295 -12.46 -2.24 30.51
N LEU A 296 -13.23 -2.77 31.49
CA LEU A 296 -14.58 -3.30 31.29
C LEU A 296 -15.56 -2.28 30.69
N GLY A 297 -15.37 -0.99 30.95
CA GLY A 297 -16.21 0.07 30.37
C GLY A 297 -16.15 0.12 28.84
N PHE A 298 -15.05 -0.33 28.22
CA PHE A 298 -14.91 -0.41 26.76
C PHE A 298 -15.70 -1.59 26.15
N LEU A 299 -15.99 -2.64 26.93
CA LEU A 299 -16.70 -3.85 26.46
C LEU A 299 -18.23 -3.78 26.64
N GLN A 300 -18.74 -2.79 27.39
CA GLN A 300 -20.17 -2.72 27.77
C GLN A 300 -21.02 -1.80 26.89
N VAL A 301 -20.49 -1.29 25.77
CA VAL A 301 -21.19 -0.38 24.86
C VAL A 301 -21.35 -0.99 23.47
#